data_AF-A0A971QW77-F1
#
_entry.id   AF-A0A971QW77-F1
#
_cell.length_a   1.000
_cell.length_b   1.000
_cell.length_c   1.000
_cell.angle_alpha   90.00
_cell.angle_beta   90.00
_cell.angle_gamma   90.00
#
_symmetry.space_group_name_H-M   'P 1'
#
loop_
_entity.id
_entity.type
_entity.pdbx_description
1 polymer ?
#
loop_
_entity_poly.entity_id
_entity_poly.type
_entity_poly.pdbx_seq_one_letter_code
_entity_poly.pdbx_strand_id
1 'polypeptide(L)' 'MEKEVMAKDEYIGFRTSSEVKKLLQKIADEGYRTLSQQSEMIIIEWLKEKGHLKKTTSKLKP' A
#
# COMPACT_ATOMS: atom_id res chain seq x y z
N MET A 1 -27.34 12.63 9.34
CA MET A 1 -26.09 11.91 9.61
C MET A 1 -25.73 11.23 8.30
N GLU A 2 -24.91 11.87 7.48
CA GLU A 2 -24.45 11.29 6.22
C GLU A 2 -23.60 10.07 6.57
N LYS A 3 -24.04 8.89 6.12
CA LYS A 3 -23.24 7.68 6.21
C LYS A 3 -22.05 7.90 5.25
N GLU A 4 -20.85 8.13 5.79
CA GLU A 4 -19.62 7.95 5.02
C GLU A 4 -19.68 6.53 4.45
N VAL A 5 -19.91 6.43 3.14
CA VAL A 5 -19.86 5.17 2.43
C VAL A 5 -18.40 4.74 2.50
N MET A 6 -18.08 3.84 3.43
CA MET A 6 -16.77 3.20 3.47
C MET A 6 -16.52 2.64 2.07
N ALA A 7 -15.54 3.22 1.37
CA ALA A 7 -15.17 2.77 0.05
C ALA A 7 -14.90 1.26 0.15
N LYS A 8 -15.52 0.48 -0.73
CA LYS A 8 -15.27 -0.96 -0.77
C LYS A 8 -13.81 -1.16 -1.12
N ASP A 9 -13.13 -2.04 -0.38
CA ASP A 9 -11.76 -2.41 -0.71
C ASP A 9 -11.73 -3.01 -2.12
N GLU A 10 -10.88 -2.44 -2.98
CA GLU A 10 -10.67 -2.93 -4.36
C GLU A 10 -9.52 -3.93 -4.38
N TYR A 11 -9.71 -5.05 -5.09
CA TYR A 11 -8.68 -6.09 -5.20
C TYR A 11 -7.71 -5.79 -6.34
N ILE A 12 -6.41 -5.77 -6.03
CA ILE A 12 -5.33 -5.66 -7.02
C ILE A 12 -4.47 -6.93 -6.95
N GLY A 13 -4.32 -7.62 -8.08
CA GLY A 13 -3.42 -8.76 -8.24
C GLY A 13 -2.53 -8.60 -9.47
N PHE A 14 -1.26 -8.99 -9.37
CA PHE A 14 -0.32 -8.96 -10.49
C PHE A 14 0.55 -10.23 -10.52
N ARG A 15 0.95 -10.64 -11.72
CA ARG A 15 1.92 -11.73 -11.90
C ARG A 15 3.33 -11.16 -11.80
N THR A 16 4.21 -11.89 -11.13
CA THR A 16 5.62 -11.51 -10.97
C THR A 16 6.50 -12.75 -10.84
N SER A 17 7.82 -12.58 -10.90
CA SER A 17 8.76 -13.68 -10.71
C SER A 17 8.81 -14.14 -9.25
N SER A 18 9.22 -15.38 -9.03
CA SER A 18 9.40 -15.92 -7.67
C SER A 18 10.46 -15.16 -6.88
N GLU A 19 11.49 -14.63 -7.54
CA GLU A 19 12.52 -13.82 -6.92
C GLU A 19 11.95 -12.50 -6.37
N VAL A 20 11.18 -11.77 -7.18
CA VAL A 20 10.53 -10.53 -6.74
C VAL A 20 9.59 -10.79 -5.57
N LYS A 21 8.79 -11.86 -5.62
CA LYS A 21 7.92 -12.23 -4.50
C LYS A 21 8.71 -12.50 -3.21
N LYS A 22 9.85 -13.19 -3.30
CA LYS A 22 10.71 -13.46 -2.13
C LYS A 22 11.29 -12.19 -1.53
N LEU A 23 11.74 -11.25 -2.37
CA LEU A 23 12.26 -9.96 -1.91
C LEU A 23 11.16 -9.13 -1.20
N LEU A 24 9.96 -9.06 -1.80
CA LEU A 24 8.83 -8.37 -1.17
C LEU A 24 8.43 -9.02 0.16
N GLN A 25 8.44 -10.35 0.24
CA GLN A 25 8.14 -11.08 1.49
C GLN A 25 9.19 -10.78 2.57
N LYS A 26 10.48 -10.80 2.22
CA LYS A 26 11.56 -10.48 3.17
C LYS A 26 11.39 -9.09 3.77
N ILE A 27 11.12 -8.08 2.95
CA ILE A 27 10.91 -6.70 3.41
C ILE A 27 9.64 -6.60 4.28
N ALA A 28 8.59 -7.33 3.92
CA ALA A 28 7.37 -7.40 4.72
C ALA A 28 7.65 -7.98 6.12
N ASP A 29 8.39 -9.09 6.18
CA ASP A 29 8.76 -9.77 7.43
C ASP A 29 9.63 -8.89 8.32
N GLU A 30 10.65 -8.23 7.76
CA GLU A 30 11.50 -7.26 8.47
C GLU A 30 10.70 -6.08 9.03
N GLY A 31 9.63 -5.69 8.35
CA GLY A 31 8.71 -4.63 8.76
C GLY A 31 7.54 -5.09 9.64
N TYR A 32 7.48 -6.36 10.05
CA TYR A 32 6.36 -6.96 10.78
C TYR A 32 4.99 -6.73 10.09
N ARG A 33 4.95 -6.86 8.77
CA ARG A 33 3.78 -6.61 7.92
C ARG A 33 3.45 -7.81 7.05
N THR A 34 2.23 -7.85 6.53
CA THR A 34 1.85 -8.81 5.48
C THR A 34 2.42 -8.40 4.13
N LEU A 35 2.59 -9.38 3.23
CA LEU A 35 3.01 -9.13 1.84
C LEU A 35 2.10 -8.13 1.12
N SER A 36 0.79 -8.18 1.38
CA SER A 36 -0.19 -7.25 0.80
C SER A 36 0.06 -5.82 1.26
N GLN A 37 0.21 -5.60 2.58
CA GLN A 37 0.51 -4.29 3.14
C GLN A 37 1.84 -3.74 2.61
N GLN A 38 2.87 -4.58 2.53
CA GLN A 38 4.17 -4.15 1.99
C GLN A 38 4.06 -3.78 0.50
N SER A 39 3.30 -4.54 -0.28
CA SER A 39 3.08 -4.25 -1.70
C SER A 39 2.30 -2.95 -1.90
N GLU A 40 1.25 -2.74 -1.10
CA GLU A 40 0.46 -1.51 -1.10
C GLU A 40 1.33 -0.29 -0.75
N MET A 41 2.16 -0.39 0.30
CA MET A 41 3.06 0.70 0.69
C MET A 41 4.01 1.10 -0.44
N ILE A 42 4.65 0.12 -1.09
CA ILE A 42 5.56 0.37 -2.22
C ILE A 42 4.81 1.05 -3.38
N ILE A 43 3.61 0.59 -3.71
CA ILE A 43 2.79 1.18 -4.78
C ILE A 43 2.42 2.63 -4.42
N ILE A 44 1.98 2.89 -3.19
CA ILE A 44 1.63 4.22 -2.72
C ILE A 44 2.84 5.16 -2.75
N GLU A 45 4.00 4.71 -2.29
CA GLU A 45 5.24 5.48 -2.32
C GLU A 45 5.66 5.82 -3.75
N TRP A 46 5.66 4.83 -4.65
CA TRP A 46 5.96 5.04 -6.06
C TRP A 46 4.98 6.03 -6.71
N LEU A 47 3.67 5.92 -6.44
CA LEU A 47 2.66 6.84 -6.97
C LEU A 47 2.87 8.28 -6.45
N LYS A 48 3.30 8.44 -5.20
CA LYS A 48 3.66 9.74 -4.63
C LYS A 48 4.90 10.31 -5.32
N GLU A 49 5.94 9.51 -5.50
CA GLU A 49 7.19 9.92 -6.17
C GLU A 49 6.95 10.34 -7.63
N LYS A 50 6.01 9.69 -8.33
CA LYS A 50 5.62 10.04 -9.69
C LYS A 50 4.62 11.20 -9.79
N GLY A 51 4.16 11.74 -8.66
CA GLY A 51 3.17 12.82 -8.62
C GLY A 51 1.75 12.38 -8.99
N HIS A 52 1.47 11.08 -9.05
CA HIS A 52 0.14 10.52 -9.29
C HIS A 52 -0.73 10.53 -8.03
N LEU A 53 -0.12 10.58 -6.84
CA LEU A 53 -0.81 10.68 -5.57
C LEU A 53 -0.28 11.86 -4.75
N LYS A 54 -1.16 12.75 -4.29
CA LYS A 54 -0.78 13.85 -3.38
C LYS A 54 -0.34 13.25 -2.03
N LYS A 55 0.72 13.79 -1.43
CA LYS A 55 1.08 13.46 -0.04
C LYS A 55 -0.08 13.91 0.85
N THR A 56 -0.86 12.97 1.34
CA THR A 56 -1.86 13.23 2.37
C THR A 56 -1.10 13.59 3.65
N THR A 57 -1.09 14.87 4.00
CA THR A 57 -0.75 15.31 5.34
C THR A 57 -1.92 14.94 6.23
N SER A 58 -1.91 13.71 6.75
CA SER A 58 -2.83 13.32 7.82
C SER A 58 -2.55 14.24 8.99
N LYS A 59 -3.40 15.27 9.16
CA LYS A 59 -3.48 16.01 10.42
C LYS A 59 -3.81 14.95 11.48
N LEU A 60 -2.83 14.63 12.32
CA LEU A 60 -3.07 14.02 13.62
C LEU A 60 -4.18 14.85 14.28
N LYS A 61 -5.36 14.26 14.38
CA LYS A 61 -6.44 14.85 15.17
C LYS A 61 -6.02 14.65 16.64
N PRO A 62 -6.03 15.71 17.46
CA PRO A 62 -5.54 15.67 18.85
C PRO A 62 -6.32 14.69 19.71
#